data_AF-A0A377BPQ5-F1
#
_entry.id   AF-A0A377BPQ5-F1
#
_cell.length_a   1.000
_cell.length_b   1.000
_cell.length_c   1.000
_cell.angle_alpha   90.00
_cell.angle_beta   90.00
_cell.angle_gamma   90.00
#
_symmetry.space_group_name_H-M   'P 1'
#
loop_
_entity.id
_entity.type
_entity.pdbx_description
1 polymer ?
#
loop_
_entity_poly.entity_id
_entity_poly.type
_entity_poly.pdbx_seq_one_letter_code
_entity_poly.pdbx_strand_id
1 'polypeptide(L)'
;MRQGFYERNHCEILQGNARFVDEHTLALDCPDGSVETLTAEKFVIACGSRPYHPTDVDFTHPRIYDSDSILSMHHEPRHVLIYGVE
;
A
#
# COMPACT_ATOMS: atom_id res chain seq x y z
N MET A 1 3.56 11.95 -12.20
CA MET A 1 3.08 11.72 -13.59
C MET A 1 1.68 11.04 -13.68
N ARG A 2 0.82 11.06 -12.64
CA ARG A 2 -0.59 10.60 -12.76
C ARG A 2 -1.64 11.65 -12.37
N GLN A 3 -1.28 12.60 -11.52
CA GLN A 3 -2.17 13.64 -11.01
C GLN A 3 -2.91 14.42 -12.12
N GLY A 4 -2.19 14.85 -13.17
CA GLY A 4 -2.82 15.57 -14.28
C GLY A 4 -3.86 14.76 -15.07
N PHE A 5 -3.87 13.41 -15.03
CA PHE A 5 -4.95 12.64 -15.66
C PHE A 5 -6.24 12.75 -14.85
N TYR A 6 -6.16 12.63 -13.53
CA TYR A 6 -7.32 12.72 -12.64
C TYR A 6 -7.93 14.12 -12.64
N GLU A 7 -7.09 15.16 -12.59
CA GLU A 7 -7.54 16.55 -12.67
C GLU A 7 -8.31 16.84 -13.97
N ARG A 8 -7.79 16.36 -15.12
CA ARG A 8 -8.47 16.52 -16.42
C ARG A 8 -9.80 15.77 -16.51
N ASN A 9 -9.98 14.72 -15.72
CA ASN A 9 -11.24 13.97 -15.65
C ASN A 9 -12.11 14.41 -14.46
N HIS A 10 -11.78 15.53 -13.82
CA HIS A 10 -12.52 16.07 -12.67
C HIS A 10 -12.65 15.08 -11.51
N CYS A 11 -11.67 14.18 -11.35
CA CYS A 11 -11.59 13.31 -10.20
C CYS A 11 -10.95 14.06 -9.04
N GLU A 12 -11.69 14.19 -7.93
CA GLU A 12 -11.13 14.66 -6.67
C GLU A 12 -10.11 13.64 -6.13
N ILE A 13 -8.97 14.14 -5.64
CA ILE A 13 -7.92 13.31 -5.07
C ILE A 13 -7.83 13.63 -3.58
N LEU A 14 -8.22 12.65 -2.77
CA LEU A 14 -8.09 12.69 -1.32
C LEU A 14 -6.88 11.84 -0.92
N GLN A 15 -6.04 12.37 -0.04
CA GLN A 15 -4.82 11.70 0.39
C GLN A 15 -4.93 11.34 1.88
N GLY A 16 -4.78 10.06 2.19
CA GLY A 16 -4.86 9.56 3.56
C GLY A 16 -5.15 8.06 3.59
N ASN A 17 -5.24 7.50 4.79
CA ASN A 17 -5.69 6.13 4.97
C ASN A 17 -7.20 6.13 5.20
N ALA A 18 -7.94 5.42 4.35
CA ALA A 18 -9.40 5.31 4.47
C ALA A 18 -9.81 3.97 5.07
N ARG A 19 -10.81 3.99 5.95
CA ARG A 19 -11.45 2.78 6.51
C ARG A 19 -12.96 2.95 6.53
N PHE A 20 -13.69 1.88 6.26
CA PHE A 20 -15.14 1.85 6.44
C PHE A 20 -15.48 1.95 7.93
N VAL A 21 -16.37 2.88 8.25
CA VAL A 21 -17.01 2.96 9.58
C VAL A 21 -18.43 2.39 9.53
N ASP A 22 -19.04 2.36 8.36
CA ASP A 22 -20.27 1.64 8.02
C ASP A 22 -20.30 1.31 6.51
N GLU A 23 -21.44 0.85 5.97
CA GLU A 23 -21.60 0.46 4.56
C GLU A 23 -21.43 1.62 3.57
N HIS A 24 -21.72 2.86 3.99
CA HIS A 24 -21.76 4.03 3.11
C HIS A 24 -20.82 5.17 3.52
N THR A 25 -20.02 4.96 4.57
CA THR A 25 -19.19 5.99 5.18
C THR A 25 -17.75 5.50 5.38
N LEU A 26 -16.79 6.31 4.95
CA LEU A 26 -15.37 6.16 5.22
C LEU A 26 -14.91 7.23 6.22
N ALA A 27 -14.03 6.84 7.13
CA ALA A 27 -13.15 7.77 7.83
C ALA A 27 -11.80 7.84 7.10
N LEU A 28 -11.36 9.04 6.75
CA LEU A 28 -10.09 9.33 6.11
C LEU A 28 -9.14 9.95 7.15
N ASP A 29 -8.08 9.23 7.50
CA ASP A 29 -7.01 9.75 8.34
C ASP A 29 -6.05 10.56 7.46
N CYS A 30 -6.11 11.88 7.60
CA CYS A 30 -5.34 12.84 6.79
C CYS A 30 -3.89 12.98 7.29
N PRO A 31 -2.94 13.40 6.42
CA PRO A 31 -1.53 13.54 6.79
C PRO A 31 -1.26 14.57 7.90
N ASP A 32 -2.16 15.53 8.09
CA ASP A 32 -2.09 16.55 9.15
C ASP A 32 -2.62 16.05 10.50
N GLY A 33 -3.06 14.79 10.58
CA GLY A 33 -3.62 14.17 11.77
C GLY A 33 -5.12 14.41 11.98
N SER A 34 -5.77 15.16 11.09
CA SER A 34 -7.23 15.28 11.10
C SER A 34 -7.90 14.01 10.57
N VAL A 35 -9.19 13.85 10.89
CA VAL A 35 -10.01 12.75 10.38
C VAL A 35 -11.23 13.34 9.67
N GLU A 36 -11.33 13.09 8.38
CA GLU A 36 -12.47 13.49 7.56
C GLU A 36 -13.47 12.34 7.42
N THR A 37 -14.75 12.68 7.29
CA THR A 37 -15.82 11.70 7.04
C THR A 37 -16.30 11.86 5.61
N LEU A 38 -16.23 10.77 4.84
CA LEU A 38 -16.62 10.73 3.44
C LEU A 38 -17.80 9.78 3.27
N THR A 39 -18.78 10.17 2.46
CA THR A 39 -19.92 9.31 2.12
C THR A 39 -20.01 9.11 0.61
N ALA A 40 -20.46 7.92 0.20
CA ALA A 40 -20.74 7.64 -1.21
C ALA A 40 -21.84 6.58 -1.37
N GLU A 41 -22.54 6.64 -2.50
CA GLU A 41 -23.53 5.61 -2.85
C GLU A 41 -22.89 4.26 -3.16
N LYS A 42 -21.66 4.29 -3.71
CA LYS A 42 -20.91 3.11 -4.15
C LYS A 42 -19.42 3.30 -3.90
N PHE A 43 -18.76 2.19 -3.60
CA PHE A 43 -17.31 2.12 -3.43
C PHE A 43 -16.71 1.04 -4.32
N VAL A 44 -15.52 1.33 -4.85
CA VAL A 44 -14.68 0.35 -5.53
C VAL A 44 -13.43 0.13 -4.68
N ILE A 45 -13.23 -1.09 -4.19
CA ILE A 45 -12.07 -1.44 -3.38
C ILE A 45 -10.92 -1.82 -4.31
N ALA A 46 -9.84 -1.04 -4.27
CA ALA A 46 -8.66 -1.22 -5.11
C ALA A 46 -7.35 -1.04 -4.30
N CYS A 47 -7.33 -1.53 -3.05
CA CYS A 47 -6.21 -1.33 -2.11
C CYS A 47 -4.92 -2.12 -2.45
N GLY A 48 -4.95 -2.99 -3.46
CA GLY A 48 -3.81 -3.83 -3.84
C GLY A 48 -3.52 -4.96 -2.85
N SER A 49 -2.29 -5.46 -2.89
CA SER A 49 -1.78 -6.54 -2.03
C SER A 49 -0.44 -6.13 -1.42
N ARG A 50 0.11 -6.97 -0.55
CA ARG A 50 1.46 -6.84 0.01
C ARG A 50 2.18 -8.19 -0.07
N PRO A 51 3.52 -8.22 -0.05
CA PRO A 51 4.26 -9.48 -0.03
C PRO A 51 3.86 -10.35 1.16
N TYR A 52 3.86 -11.66 0.97
CA TYR A 52 3.58 -12.60 2.04
C TYR A 52 4.80 -12.75 2.96
N HIS A 53 4.60 -12.56 4.27
CA HIS A 53 5.63 -12.78 5.29
C HIS A 53 5.21 -13.93 6.22
N PRO A 54 5.73 -15.16 5.99
CA PRO A 54 5.56 -16.27 6.92
C PRO A 54 6.06 -15.91 8.34
N THR A 55 5.35 -16.38 9.37
CA THR A 55 5.67 -16.07 10.78
C THR A 55 6.99 -16.69 11.26
N ASP A 56 7.49 -17.70 10.58
CA ASP A 56 8.75 -18.41 10.86
C ASP A 56 9.97 -17.82 10.12
N VAL A 57 9.78 -16.73 9.35
CA VAL A 57 10.85 -16.06 8.61
C VAL A 57 11.05 -14.62 9.13
N ASP A 58 12.28 -14.28 9.50
CA ASP A 58 12.63 -12.94 9.99
C ASP A 58 12.99 -11.98 8.83
N PHE A 59 12.02 -11.21 8.35
CA PHE A 59 12.23 -10.18 7.32
C PHE A 59 12.99 -8.93 7.80
N THR A 60 13.37 -8.84 9.08
CA THR A 60 14.27 -7.79 9.56
C THR A 60 15.74 -8.13 9.33
N HIS A 61 16.05 -9.39 9.01
CA HIS A 61 17.41 -9.81 8.75
C HIS A 61 17.97 -9.12 7.50
N PRO A 62 19.20 -8.56 7.53
CA PRO A 62 19.76 -7.76 6.43
C PRO A 62 20.12 -8.54 5.15
N ARG A 63 19.65 -9.79 5.02
CA ARG A 63 19.84 -10.68 3.87
C ARG A 63 18.55 -11.39 3.44
N ILE A 64 17.44 -11.12 4.12
CA ILE A 64 16.12 -11.63 3.76
C ILE A 64 15.38 -10.46 3.14
N TYR A 65 14.88 -10.67 1.94
CA TYR A 65 14.21 -9.65 1.14
C TYR A 65 12.91 -10.22 0.59
N ASP A 66 11.90 -9.38 0.52
CA ASP A 66 10.70 -9.59 -0.28
C ASP A 66 10.78 -8.82 -1.62
N SER A 67 9.71 -8.87 -2.42
CA SER A 67 9.65 -8.16 -3.70
C SER A 67 9.73 -6.63 -3.57
N ASP A 68 9.37 -6.08 -2.41
CA ASP A 68 9.34 -4.64 -2.18
C ASP A 68 10.72 -4.12 -1.74
N SER A 69 11.40 -4.87 -0.86
CA SER A 69 12.66 -4.49 -0.23
C SER A 69 13.90 -4.85 -1.04
N ILE A 70 13.84 -5.84 -1.94
CA ILE A 70 15.00 -6.30 -2.73
C ILE A 70 15.68 -5.16 -3.52
N LEU A 71 14.90 -4.18 -3.98
CA LEU A 71 15.40 -3.03 -4.75
C LEU A 71 16.18 -2.01 -3.90
N SER A 72 16.10 -2.12 -2.58
CA SER A 72 16.77 -1.24 -1.62
C SER A 72 18.02 -1.87 -1.00
N MET A 73 18.53 -2.96 -1.60
CA MET A 73 19.72 -3.65 -1.11
C MET A 73 20.98 -2.77 -1.17
N HIS A 74 21.75 -2.76 -0.08
CA HIS A 74 22.97 -1.95 0.05
C HIS A 74 24.26 -2.68 -0.35
N HIS A 75 24.17 -3.95 -0.76
CA HIS A 75 25.31 -4.76 -1.16
C HIS A 75 25.01 -5.53 -2.44
N GLU A 76 26.05 -5.96 -3.14
CA GLU A 76 25.91 -6.81 -4.32
C GLU A 76 25.99 -8.28 -3.89
N PRO A 77 24.90 -9.06 -4.02
CA PRO A 77 24.89 -10.45 -3.60
C PRO A 77 25.63 -11.32 -4.63
N ARG A 78 26.58 -12.14 -4.17
CA ARG A 78 27.28 -13.09 -5.06
C ARG A 78 26.41 -14.28 -5.47
N HIS A 79 25.45 -14.65 -4.62
CA HIS A 79 24.51 -15.74 -4.82
C HIS A 79 23.15 -15.33 -4.24
N VAL A 80 22.08 -15.74 -4.90
CA VAL A 80 20.69 -15.45 -4.48
C VAL A 80 19.91 -16.77 -4.45
N LEU A 81 19.16 -16.98 -3.37
CA LEU A 81 18.14 -18.03 -3.28
C LEU A 81 16.77 -17.37 -3.46
N ILE A 82 15.97 -17.88 -4.39
CA ILE A 82 14.58 -17.46 -4.56
C ILE A 82 13.70 -18.51 -3.91
N TYR A 83 12.92 -18.10 -2.92
CA TYR A 83 11.92 -18.94 -2.28
C TYR A 83 10.53 -18.52 -2.77
N GLY A 84 9.93 -19.35 -3.61
CA GLY A 84 8.55 -19.20 -4.06
C GLY A 84 7.72 -20.33 -3.48
N VAL A 85 6.60 -19.97 -2.85
CA VAL A 85 5.55 -20.91 -2.45
C VAL A 85 4.34 -20.54 -3.29
N GLU A 86 3.82 -21.51 -4.04
CA GLU A 86 2.62 -21.38 -4.87
C GLU A 86 1.39 -21.89 -4.11
#